data_AF-A0A430PX74-F1
#
_entry.id   AF-A0A430PX74-F1
#
_cell.length_a   1.000
_cell.length_b   1.000
_cell.length_c   1.000
_cell.angle_alpha   90.00
_cell.angle_beta   90.00
_cell.angle_gamma   90.00
#
_symmetry.space_group_name_H-M   'P 1'
#
loop_
_entity.id
_entity.type
_entity.pdbx_description
1 polymer ?
#
loop_
_entity_poly.entity_id
_entity_poly.type
_entity_poly.pdbx_seq_one_letter_code
_entity_poly.pdbx_strand_id
1 'polypeptide(L)'
;MDIFIGRTLSKTRILSACCLIIISISTIHSNILDKCSISQSRLARSILNEVKKIVFPLFKYTGVAMNELCPFHPKHDIYAIHEQMKNKISDYDWECQMCGKRFYTENTFDLHIGNRHETNAYSTSRTICLSSYCSLLRCSVPKTRY
;
A
#
# COMPACT_ATOMS: atom_id res chain seq x y z
N MET A 1 0.47 2.14 63.45
CA MET A 1 -0.44 1.01 63.15
C MET A 1 -0.71 1.06 61.65
N ASP A 2 0.24 0.52 60.90
CA ASP A 2 0.27 0.48 59.44
C ASP A 2 -0.65 -0.63 58.94
N ILE A 3 -1.63 -0.28 58.08
CA ILE A 3 -2.45 -1.27 57.38
C ILE A 3 -1.78 -1.56 56.04
N PHE A 4 -1.14 -2.74 56.00
CA PHE A 4 -0.39 -3.27 54.87
C PHE A 4 -1.31 -3.65 53.69
N ILE A 5 -0.83 -3.28 52.51
CA ILE A 5 -1.28 -3.63 51.17
C ILE A 5 -1.30 -5.16 50.97
N GLY A 6 -2.30 -5.70 50.26
CA GLY A 6 -2.24 -7.10 49.83
C GLY A 6 -3.49 -7.66 49.14
N ARG A 7 -3.87 -7.15 47.97
CA ARG A 7 -4.79 -7.90 47.08
C ARG A 7 -3.97 -8.96 46.33
N THR A 8 -4.07 -10.22 46.75
CA THR A 8 -3.45 -11.37 46.08
C THR A 8 -4.19 -11.66 44.76
N LEU A 9 -3.68 -11.11 43.65
CA LEU A 9 -4.17 -11.50 42.32
C LEU A 9 -3.79 -12.97 42.05
N SER A 10 -4.80 -13.84 42.01
CA SER A 10 -4.65 -15.25 41.66
C SER A 10 -3.94 -15.43 40.31
N LYS A 11 -2.97 -16.36 40.25
CA LYS A 11 -2.17 -16.68 39.06
C LYS A 11 -3.03 -16.94 37.81
N THR A 12 -4.23 -17.49 37.99
CA THR A 12 -5.22 -17.74 36.93
C THR A 12 -5.76 -16.45 36.30
N ARG A 13 -5.91 -15.37 37.08
CA ARG A 13 -6.34 -14.06 36.57
C ARG A 13 -5.24 -13.36 35.78
N ILE A 14 -3.99 -13.52 36.20
CA ILE A 14 -2.82 -12.98 35.49
C ILE A 14 -2.66 -13.70 34.14
N LEU A 15 -2.70 -15.04 34.11
CA LEU A 15 -2.66 -15.83 32.88
C LEU A 15 -3.80 -15.49 31.92
N SER A 16 -5.02 -15.34 32.44
CA SER A 16 -6.19 -14.95 31.64
C SER A 16 -6.04 -13.53 31.05
N ALA A 17 -5.56 -12.57 31.83
CA ALA A 17 -5.29 -11.21 31.34
C ALA A 17 -4.17 -11.18 30.28
N CYS A 18 -3.09 -11.92 30.48
CA CYS A 18 -2.01 -12.07 29.50
C CYS A 18 -2.51 -12.71 28.19
N CYS A 19 -3.34 -13.76 28.27
CA CYS A 19 -3.96 -14.35 27.07
C CYS A 19 -4.86 -13.35 26.34
N LEU A 20 -5.68 -12.58 27.04
CA LEU A 20 -6.54 -11.57 26.40
C LEU A 20 -5.71 -10.46 25.73
N ILE A 21 -4.62 -10.03 26.37
CA ILE A 21 -3.68 -9.04 25.80
C ILE A 21 -2.98 -9.62 24.56
N ILE A 22 -2.50 -10.87 24.60
CA ILE A 22 -1.84 -11.53 23.46
C ILE A 22 -2.83 -11.73 22.30
N ILE A 23 -4.08 -12.15 22.58
CA ILE A 23 -5.13 -12.31 21.58
C ILE A 23 -5.44 -10.95 20.93
N SER A 24 -5.58 -9.89 21.71
CA SER A 24 -5.83 -8.55 21.17
C SER A 24 -4.63 -7.96 20.41
N ILE A 25 -3.39 -8.23 20.83
CA ILE A 25 -2.19 -7.88 20.06
C ILE A 25 -2.13 -8.67 18.74
N SER A 26 -2.47 -9.96 18.75
CA SER A 26 -2.44 -10.80 17.55
C SER A 26 -3.50 -10.39 16.52
N THR A 27 -4.70 -9.99 16.95
CA THR A 27 -5.72 -9.45 16.04
C THR A 27 -5.34 -8.09 15.48
N ILE A 28 -4.69 -7.23 16.27
CA ILE A 28 -4.11 -5.97 15.76
C ILE A 28 -3.01 -6.26 14.72
N HIS A 29 -2.15 -7.24 14.96
CA HIS A 29 -1.07 -7.61 14.04
C HIS A 29 -1.60 -8.14 12.69
N SER A 30 -2.69 -8.93 12.70
CA SER A 30 -3.34 -9.38 11.47
C SER A 30 -3.99 -8.24 10.65
N ASN A 31 -4.33 -7.11 11.28
CA ASN A 31 -4.81 -5.91 10.58
C ASN A 31 -3.67 -5.04 10.00
N ILE A 32 -2.41 -5.29 10.38
CA ILE A 32 -1.24 -4.53 9.87
C ILE A 32 -0.61 -5.22 8.65
N LEU A 33 -0.84 -6.53 8.48
CA LEU A 33 -0.55 -7.21 7.21
C LEU A 33 -1.68 -6.95 6.20
N ASP A 34 -1.95 -5.68 5.94
CA ASP A 34 -2.87 -5.27 4.88
C ASP A 34 -2.38 -5.87 3.56
N LYS A 35 -3.17 -6.78 3.00
CA LYS A 35 -3.01 -7.23 1.62
C LYS A 35 -2.96 -5.98 0.74
N CYS A 36 -1.83 -5.74 0.08
CA CYS A 36 -1.64 -4.53 -0.70
C CYS A 36 -2.78 -4.38 -1.74
N SER A 37 -3.54 -3.29 -1.65
CA SER A 37 -4.68 -3.08 -2.53
C SER A 37 -4.21 -2.38 -3.80
N ILE A 38 -4.37 -3.04 -4.95
CA ILE A 38 -3.93 -2.49 -6.25
C ILE A 38 -4.70 -1.22 -6.63
N SER A 39 -6.03 -1.21 -6.42
CA SER A 39 -6.87 -0.06 -6.74
C SER A 39 -6.57 1.15 -5.86
N GLN A 40 -6.36 0.93 -4.55
CA GLN A 40 -5.95 2.00 -3.64
C GLN A 40 -4.53 2.49 -3.92
N SER A 41 -3.60 1.57 -4.24
CA SER A 41 -2.23 1.93 -4.62
C SER A 41 -2.21 2.77 -5.91
N ARG A 42 -3.06 2.45 -6.89
CA ARG A 42 -3.24 3.26 -8.12
C ARG A 42 -3.72 4.68 -7.80
N LEU A 43 -4.67 4.81 -6.87
CA LEU A 43 -5.16 6.12 -6.44
C LEU A 43 -4.09 6.92 -5.70
N ALA A 44 -3.41 6.30 -4.74
CA ALA A 44 -2.26 6.89 -4.05
C ALA A 44 -1.18 7.35 -5.05
N ARG A 45 -0.85 6.52 -6.05
CA ARG A 45 0.09 6.88 -7.13
C ARG A 45 -0.38 8.09 -7.93
N SER A 46 -1.66 8.14 -8.27
CA SER A 46 -2.24 9.28 -8.99
C SER A 46 -2.12 10.58 -8.20
N ILE A 47 -2.33 10.55 -6.88
CA ILE A 47 -2.16 11.70 -5.99
C ILE A 47 -0.69 12.10 -5.91
N LEU A 48 0.21 11.13 -5.68
CA LEU A 48 1.65 11.38 -5.63
C LEU A 48 2.18 11.97 -6.94
N ASN A 49 1.67 11.55 -8.09
CA ASN A 49 2.06 12.12 -9.38
C ASN A 49 1.64 13.59 -9.52
N GLU A 50 0.46 13.98 -9.01
CA GLU A 50 0.06 15.39 -8.98
C GLU A 50 0.95 16.21 -8.03
N VAL A 51 1.25 15.68 -6.84
CA VAL A 51 2.20 16.33 -5.91
C VAL A 51 3.58 16.48 -6.54
N LYS A 52 4.06 15.45 -7.25
CA LYS A 52 5.35 15.49 -7.97
C LYS A 52 5.39 16.62 -8.99
N LYS A 53 4.30 16.91 -9.72
CA LYS A 53 4.27 18.04 -10.67
C LYS A 53 4.49 19.39 -9.99
N ILE A 54 4.07 19.54 -8.73
CA ILE A 54 4.24 20.76 -7.94
C ILE A 54 5.65 20.83 -7.34
N VAL A 55 6.17 19.72 -6.82
CA VAL A 55 7.44 19.68 -6.08
C VAL A 55 8.66 19.52 -7.01
N PHE A 56 8.55 18.80 -8.13
CA PHE A 56 9.67 18.53 -9.05
C PHE A 56 10.31 19.76 -9.69
N PRO A 57 9.56 20.83 -10.03
CA PRO A 57 10.17 22.10 -10.43
C PRO A 57 11.17 22.64 -9.41
N LEU A 58 10.93 22.42 -8.11
CA LEU A 58 11.84 22.87 -7.04
C LEU A 58 13.15 22.05 -7.01
N PHE A 59 13.05 20.74 -7.22
CA PHE A 59 14.22 19.86 -7.35
C PHE A 59 15.05 20.22 -8.60
N LYS A 60 14.38 20.52 -9.72
CA LYS A 60 15.05 20.95 -10.95
C LYS A 60 15.76 22.30 -10.77
N TYR A 61 15.13 23.26 -10.09
CA TYR A 61 15.73 24.56 -9.80
C TYR A 61 16.96 24.45 -8.88
N THR A 62 16.90 23.56 -7.88
CA THR A 62 18.00 23.34 -6.93
C THR A 62 19.09 22.38 -7.43
N GLY A 63 18.88 21.71 -8.56
CA GLY A 63 19.80 20.70 -9.10
C GLY A 63 19.90 19.42 -8.27
N VAL A 64 18.98 19.21 -7.32
CA VAL A 64 18.99 18.07 -6.40
C VAL A 64 18.12 16.94 -6.96
N ALA A 65 18.70 15.75 -7.10
CA ALA A 65 17.95 14.55 -7.50
C ALA A 65 17.05 14.06 -6.35
N MET A 66 15.95 13.39 -6.71
CA MET A 66 15.09 12.73 -5.72
C MET A 66 15.88 11.66 -4.97
N ASN A 67 15.94 11.77 -3.64
CA ASN A 67 16.65 10.81 -2.81
C ASN A 67 16.06 9.40 -3.00
N GLU A 68 16.90 8.41 -3.29
CA GLU A 68 16.47 7.01 -3.41
C GLU A 68 15.92 6.44 -2.10
N LEU A 69 16.19 7.08 -0.95
CA LEU A 69 15.60 6.74 0.36
C LEU A 69 14.16 7.25 0.51
N CYS A 70 13.67 8.09 -0.41
CA CYS A 70 12.28 8.55 -0.35
C CYS A 70 11.33 7.37 -0.54
N PRO A 71 10.39 7.11 0.39
CA PRO A 71 9.43 6.02 0.25
C PRO A 71 8.63 6.10 -1.06
N PHE A 72 8.26 7.31 -1.49
CA PHE A 72 7.46 7.55 -2.71
C PHE A 72 8.28 7.56 -4.02
N HIS A 73 9.53 7.12 -3.96
CA HIS A 73 10.35 6.94 -5.14
C HIS A 73 9.73 5.85 -6.04
N PRO A 74 9.58 6.08 -7.36
CA PRO A 74 8.89 5.14 -8.27
C PRO A 74 9.43 3.70 -8.24
N LYS A 75 10.74 3.52 -8.00
CA LYS A 75 11.39 2.21 -7.88
C LYS A 75 10.87 1.35 -6.73
N HIS A 76 10.29 1.96 -5.71
CA HIS A 76 9.81 1.25 -4.53
C HIS A 76 8.36 0.80 -4.67
N ASP A 77 7.67 1.20 -5.71
CA ASP A 77 6.26 0.87 -5.84
C ASP A 77 6.04 -0.57 -6.32
N ILE A 78 5.46 -1.41 -5.46
CA ILE A 78 5.21 -2.84 -5.74
C ILE A 78 4.35 -3.08 -6.98
N TYR A 79 3.47 -2.16 -7.36
CA TYR A 79 2.63 -2.29 -8.56
C TYR A 79 3.10 -1.41 -9.71
N ALA A 80 4.37 -0.97 -9.72
CA ALA A 80 4.92 -0.15 -10.80
C ALA A 80 4.83 -0.88 -12.14
N ILE A 81 5.37 -2.11 -12.21
CA ILE A 81 5.40 -2.92 -13.43
C ILE A 81 3.97 -3.27 -13.88
N HIS A 82 3.09 -3.65 -12.94
CA HIS A 82 1.71 -4.02 -13.27
C HIS A 82 0.97 -2.91 -14.02
N GLU A 83 1.13 -1.65 -13.59
CA GLU A 83 0.51 -0.52 -14.28
C GLU A 83 1.26 -0.10 -15.55
N GLN A 84 2.57 -0.35 -15.65
CA GLN A 84 3.32 -0.10 -16.89
C GLN A 84 2.88 -1.03 -18.04
N MET A 85 2.46 -2.26 -17.73
CA MET A 85 2.01 -3.23 -18.74
C MET A 85 0.54 -3.08 -19.11
N LYS A 86 -0.15 -2.08 -18.55
CA LYS A 86 -1.57 -1.82 -18.77
C LYS A 86 -1.76 -0.85 -19.93
N ASN A 87 -2.42 -1.31 -20.97
CA ASN A 87 -2.84 -0.48 -22.09
C ASN A 87 -4.37 -0.31 -22.08
N LYS A 88 -4.86 0.90 -21.77
CA LYS A 88 -6.30 1.21 -21.85
C LYS A 88 -6.63 1.71 -23.26
N ILE A 89 -7.32 0.89 -24.04
CA ILE A 89 -7.73 1.21 -25.41
C ILE A 89 -9.07 1.94 -25.41
N SER A 90 -10.02 1.49 -24.60
CA SER A 90 -11.31 2.15 -24.37
C SER A 90 -11.79 1.92 -22.93
N ASP A 91 -12.95 2.44 -22.55
CA ASP A 91 -13.52 2.22 -21.21
C ASP A 91 -13.76 0.73 -20.89
N TYR A 92 -13.96 -0.08 -21.93
CA TYR A 92 -14.27 -1.50 -21.83
C TYR A 92 -13.21 -2.39 -22.47
N ASP A 93 -12.01 -1.86 -22.69
CA ASP A 93 -10.99 -2.56 -23.46
C ASP A 93 -9.59 -2.27 -22.91
N TRP A 94 -9.05 -3.28 -22.26
CA TRP A 94 -7.77 -3.26 -21.56
C TRP A 94 -6.90 -4.36 -22.12
N GLU A 95 -5.67 -4.03 -22.51
CA GLU A 95 -4.72 -4.98 -23.08
C GLU A 95 -3.49 -5.12 -22.19
N CYS A 96 -3.06 -6.37 -21.98
CA CYS A 96 -1.79 -6.70 -21.34
C CYS A 96 -0.65 -6.62 -22.35
N GLN A 97 0.22 -5.63 -22.21
CA GLN A 97 1.36 -5.44 -23.11
C GLN A 97 2.44 -6.53 -22.98
N MET A 98 2.39 -7.38 -21.94
CA MET A 98 3.29 -8.54 -21.84
C MET A 98 2.89 -9.71 -22.73
N CYS A 99 1.59 -9.94 -22.93
CA CYS A 99 1.09 -11.15 -23.61
C CYS A 99 -0.01 -10.90 -24.66
N GLY A 100 -0.45 -9.66 -24.85
CA GLY A 100 -1.48 -9.25 -25.81
C GLY A 100 -2.91 -9.63 -25.42
N LYS A 101 -3.15 -10.22 -24.24
CA LYS A 101 -4.53 -10.57 -23.80
C LYS A 101 -5.35 -9.32 -23.51
N ARG A 102 -6.62 -9.37 -23.90
CA ARG A 102 -7.59 -8.28 -23.70
C ARG A 102 -8.62 -8.62 -22.62
N PHE A 103 -9.10 -7.59 -21.93
CA PHE A 103 -10.02 -7.68 -20.80
C PHE A 103 -11.07 -6.58 -20.90
N TYR A 104 -12.30 -6.92 -20.52
CA TYR A 104 -13.41 -5.97 -20.54
C TYR A 104 -13.34 -4.94 -19.38
N THR A 105 -12.77 -5.33 -18.24
CA THR A 105 -12.65 -4.45 -17.07
C THR A 105 -11.23 -4.39 -16.54
N GLU A 106 -10.89 -3.27 -15.91
CA GLU A 106 -9.61 -3.10 -15.22
C GLU A 106 -9.40 -4.14 -14.12
N ASN A 107 -10.45 -4.50 -13.39
CA ASN A 107 -10.37 -5.52 -12.33
C ASN A 107 -10.01 -6.90 -12.88
N THR A 108 -10.58 -7.30 -14.03
CA THR A 108 -10.25 -8.58 -14.68
C THR A 108 -8.84 -8.60 -15.23
N PHE A 109 -8.34 -7.44 -15.68
CA PHE A 109 -6.93 -7.26 -16.06
C PHE A 109 -6.01 -7.40 -14.85
N ASP A 110 -6.33 -6.72 -13.75
CA ASP A 110 -5.53 -6.72 -12.52
C ASP A 110 -5.41 -8.14 -11.95
N LEU A 111 -6.51 -8.90 -11.96
CA LEU A 111 -6.52 -10.32 -11.58
C LEU A 111 -5.65 -11.17 -12.51
N HIS A 112 -5.69 -10.92 -13.82
CA HIS A 112 -4.86 -11.64 -14.78
C HIS A 112 -3.37 -11.41 -14.54
N ILE A 113 -2.94 -10.15 -14.40
CA ILE A 113 -1.55 -9.81 -14.10
C ILE A 113 -1.12 -10.48 -12.80
N GLY A 114 -1.94 -10.37 -11.75
CA GLY A 114 -1.65 -10.96 -10.45
C GLY A 114 -1.53 -12.49 -10.45
N ASN A 115 -2.19 -13.21 -11.39
CA ASN A 115 -2.18 -14.68 -11.43
C ASN A 115 -1.22 -15.27 -12.46
N ARG A 116 -0.91 -14.53 -13.54
CA ARG A 116 -0.16 -15.04 -14.70
C ARG A 116 1.18 -14.37 -14.90
N HIS A 117 1.35 -13.20 -14.30
CA HIS A 117 2.55 -12.39 -14.37
C HIS A 117 2.99 -11.98 -12.97
N GLU A 118 2.97 -12.94 -12.04
CA GLU A 118 3.45 -12.78 -10.64
C GLU A 118 4.92 -12.32 -10.57
N THR A 119 5.67 -12.52 -11.65
CA THR A 119 7.11 -12.27 -11.74
C THR A 119 7.47 -10.78 -11.76
N ASN A 120 8.04 -10.35 -10.61
CA ASN A 120 9.25 -9.51 -10.46
C ASN A 120 9.10 -8.18 -9.70
N ALA A 121 8.00 -7.94 -9.01
CA ALA A 121 7.89 -6.77 -8.14
C ALA A 121 8.72 -6.84 -6.83
N TYR A 122 9.22 -8.03 -6.43
CA TYR A 122 9.83 -8.24 -5.11
C TYR A 122 11.36 -8.06 -5.03
N SER A 123 12.03 -7.72 -6.13
CA SER A 123 13.51 -7.83 -6.19
C SER A 123 14.29 -6.56 -5.81
N THR A 124 13.64 -5.54 -5.22
CA THR A 124 14.35 -4.40 -4.62
C THR A 124 14.17 -4.43 -3.11
N SER A 125 15.24 -4.22 -2.33
CA SER A 125 15.25 -4.26 -0.87
C SER A 125 14.32 -3.26 -0.16
N ARG A 126 13.53 -2.48 -0.90
CA ARG A 126 12.70 -1.36 -0.42
C ARG A 126 11.34 -1.25 -1.12
N THR A 127 10.73 -2.36 -1.55
CA THR A 127 9.37 -2.33 -2.10
C THR A 127 8.36 -1.90 -1.03
N ILE A 128 7.53 -0.91 -1.35
CA ILE A 128 6.45 -0.39 -0.53
C ILE A 128 5.10 -0.62 -1.21
N CYS A 129 4.07 -0.79 -0.39
CA CYS A 129 2.70 -0.75 -0.82
C CYS A 129 2.18 0.69 -0.71
N LEU A 130 1.81 1.32 -1.83
CA LEU A 130 1.30 2.69 -1.80
C LEU A 130 -0.05 2.82 -1.08
N SER A 131 -0.89 1.78 -1.07
CA SER A 131 -2.17 1.82 -0.36
C SER A 131 -2.00 2.01 1.15
N SER A 132 -0.87 1.59 1.74
CA SER A 132 -0.56 1.82 3.15
C SER A 132 -0.47 3.32 3.51
N TYR A 133 -0.28 4.19 2.52
CA TYR A 133 -0.23 5.64 2.70
C TYR A 133 -1.56 6.33 2.39
N CYS A 134 -2.63 5.59 2.07
CA CYS A 134 -3.91 6.19 1.71
C CYS A 134 -4.56 7.01 2.83
N SER A 135 -4.28 6.70 4.11
CA SER A 135 -4.72 7.52 5.25
C SER A 135 -4.09 8.92 5.22
N LEU A 136 -2.83 9.03 4.79
CA LEU A 136 -2.12 10.30 4.64
C LEU A 136 -2.53 11.02 3.35
N LEU A 137 -2.67 10.27 2.25
CA LEU A 137 -3.01 10.81 0.93
C LEU A 137 -4.51 11.08 0.73
N ARG A 138 -5.36 10.65 1.68
CA ARG A 138 -6.83 10.76 1.61
C ARG A 138 -7.43 10.14 0.34
N CYS A 139 -7.04 8.90 0.04
CA CYS A 139 -7.54 8.18 -1.15
C CYS A 139 -9.08 8.03 -1.20
N SER A 140 -9.81 8.20 -0.11
CA SER A 140 -11.28 8.06 -0.12
C SER A 140 -12.01 9.27 -0.72
N VAL A 141 -11.32 10.39 -0.97
CA VAL A 141 -11.94 11.61 -1.51
C VAL A 141 -12.02 11.52 -3.04
N PRO A 142 -13.23 11.58 -3.64
CA PRO A 142 -13.37 11.58 -5.08
C PRO A 142 -12.63 12.77 -5.70
N LYS A 143 -11.86 12.53 -6.76
CA LYS A 143 -11.35 13.63 -7.59
C LYS A 143 -12.53 14.30 -8.28
N THR A 144 -12.88 15.52 -7.90
CA THR A 144 -13.72 16.38 -8.72
C THR A 144 -12.94 16.71 -9.98
N ARG A 145 -13.41 16.25 -11.14
CA ARG A 145 -12.93 16.77 -12.42
C ARG A 145 -13.47 18.19 -12.56
N TYR A 146 -12.59 19.18 -12.51
CA TYR A 146 -12.88 20.53 -12.99
C TYR A 146 -12.56 20.59 -14.48
#